data_AF-A0A562BZH7-F1
#
_entry.id   AF-A0A562BZH7-F1
#
_cell.length_a   1.000
_cell.length_b   1.000
_cell.length_c   1.000
_cell.angle_alpha   90.00
_cell.angle_beta   90.00
_cell.angle_gamma   90.00
#
_symmetry.space_group_name_H-M   'P 1'
#
loop_
_entity.id
_entity.type
_entity.pdbx_description
1 polymer ?
#
loop_
_entity_poly.entity_id
_entity_poly.type
_entity_poly.pdbx_seq_one_letter_code
_entity_poly.pdbx_strand_id
1 'polypeptide(L)'
;MAGGHRQPRHVLDSYLLRALAIAGYAPAFVDCAHCGRPPVTATGELTHHRWFNPSMGGVLCSTCRIPGSAAPAPETLTLLGALLAGDWTVVEAAESRHAKEATGLVAAFVQWQLERGLRSLAYVER
;
A
#
# COMPACT_ATOMS: atom_id res chain seq x y z
N MET A 1 0.63 -25.15 9.72
CA MET A 1 0.22 -25.46 8.33
C MET A 1 -1.07 -24.68 8.06
N ALA A 2 -1.03 -23.67 7.20
CA ALA A 2 -2.16 -22.75 6.99
C ALA A 2 -3.18 -23.38 6.02
N GLY A 3 -4.24 -23.95 6.58
CA GLY A 3 -5.42 -24.41 5.85
C GLY A 3 -6.51 -23.35 5.87
N GLY A 4 -6.42 -22.37 4.97
CA GLY A 4 -7.43 -21.35 4.73
C GLY A 4 -7.18 -20.75 3.36
N HIS A 5 -8.18 -20.75 2.49
CA HIS A 5 -8.03 -20.32 1.09
C HIS A 5 -7.84 -18.79 1.03
N ARG A 6 -6.59 -18.34 1.16
CA ARG A 6 -6.22 -16.93 0.98
C ARG A 6 -6.68 -16.48 -0.40
N GLN A 7 -7.31 -15.32 -0.45
CA GLN A 7 -7.73 -14.71 -1.71
C GLN A 7 -6.50 -14.56 -2.63
N PRO A 8 -6.51 -15.14 -3.86
CA PRO A 8 -5.36 -15.10 -4.76
C PRO A 8 -4.84 -13.67 -5.01
N ARG A 9 -5.75 -12.70 -5.07
CA ARG A 9 -5.45 -11.27 -5.17
C ARG A 9 -4.58 -10.76 -4.02
N HIS A 10 -4.92 -11.07 -2.77
CA HIS A 10 -4.14 -10.65 -1.61
C HIS A 10 -2.74 -11.29 -1.60
N VAL A 11 -2.63 -12.54 -2.05
CA VAL A 11 -1.33 -13.22 -2.21
C VAL A 11 -0.47 -12.51 -3.26
N LEU A 12 -1.05 -12.15 -4.41
CA LEU A 12 -0.35 -11.41 -5.45
C LEU A 12 0.11 -10.03 -4.97
N ASP A 13 -0.77 -9.25 -4.34
CA ASP A 13 -0.45 -7.89 -3.87
C ASP A 13 0.64 -7.91 -2.78
N SER A 14 0.53 -8.85 -1.83
CA SER A 14 1.57 -9.05 -0.80
C SER A 14 2.90 -9.47 -1.43
N TYR A 15 2.86 -10.38 -2.41
CA TYR A 15 4.06 -10.81 -3.14
C TYR A 15 4.74 -9.63 -3.85
N LEU A 16 3.98 -8.81 -4.59
CA LEU A 16 4.52 -7.66 -5.33
C LEU A 16 5.16 -6.63 -4.39
N LEU A 17 4.46 -6.27 -3.31
CA LEU A 17 4.99 -5.33 -2.32
C LEU A 17 6.27 -5.84 -1.68
N ARG A 18 6.30 -7.11 -1.28
CA ARG A 18 7.47 -7.71 -0.62
C ARG A 18 8.63 -7.93 -1.59
N ALA A 19 8.36 -8.27 -2.84
CA ALA A 19 9.38 -8.37 -3.88
C ALA A 19 10.05 -7.01 -4.13
N LEU A 20 9.26 -5.93 -4.23
CA LEU A 20 9.81 -4.57 -4.33
C LEU A 20 10.60 -4.17 -3.08
N ALA A 21 10.12 -4.51 -1.88
CA ALA A 21 10.84 -4.25 -0.65
C ALA A 21 12.20 -4.95 -0.60
N ILE A 22 12.26 -6.23 -1.00
CA ILE A 22 13.51 -6.99 -1.12
C ILE A 22 14.45 -6.35 -2.16
N ALA A 23 13.90 -5.80 -3.23
CA ALA A 23 14.66 -5.08 -4.26
C ALA A 23 15.11 -3.66 -3.84
N GLY A 24 14.83 -3.23 -2.61
CA GLY A 24 15.21 -1.90 -2.10
C GLY A 24 14.20 -0.78 -2.33
N TYR A 25 13.00 -1.11 -2.82
CA TYR A 25 11.93 -0.16 -3.14
C TYR A 25 10.72 -0.28 -2.20
N ALA A 26 10.97 -0.54 -0.91
CA ALA A 26 9.90 -0.71 0.07
C ALA A 26 9.06 0.58 0.19
N PRO A 27 7.73 0.52 -0.03
CA PRO A 27 6.88 1.70 0.13
C PRO A 27 6.69 2.04 1.62
N ALA A 28 6.67 3.34 1.92
CA ALA A 28 6.29 3.84 3.23
C ALA A 28 4.75 3.97 3.34
N PHE A 29 4.14 3.27 4.29
CA PHE A 29 2.68 3.33 4.53
C PHE A 29 2.29 3.98 5.86
N VAL A 30 3.27 4.29 6.72
CA VAL A 30 3.05 4.87 8.05
C VAL A 30 3.68 6.24 8.14
N ASP A 31 5.02 6.30 8.11
CA ASP A 31 5.76 7.56 8.18
C ASP A 31 5.78 8.27 6.84
N CYS A 32 5.91 9.61 6.87
CA CYS A 32 5.97 10.40 5.66
C CYS A 32 7.23 10.03 4.86
N ALA A 33 7.05 9.53 3.63
CA ALA A 33 8.13 9.06 2.76
C ALA A 33 9.18 10.15 2.43
N HIS A 34 8.80 11.43 2.51
CA HIS A 34 9.70 12.54 2.25
C HIS A 34 10.49 13.01 3.48
N CYS A 35 9.85 13.11 4.66
CA CYS A 35 10.46 13.75 5.83
C CYS A 35 10.52 12.87 7.09
N GLY A 36 10.08 11.61 7.00
CA GLY A 36 10.12 10.64 8.10
C GLY A 36 9.17 10.93 9.27
N ARG A 37 8.34 11.97 9.19
CA ARG A 37 7.45 12.35 10.30
C ARG A 37 6.34 11.30 10.48
N PRO A 38 6.09 10.82 11.72
CA PRO A 38 4.99 9.91 11.99
C PRO A 38 3.63 10.61 11.88
N PRO A 39 2.54 9.87 11.64
CA PRO A 39 1.20 10.44 11.57
C PRO A 39 0.65 10.63 12.98
N VAL A 40 0.97 11.78 13.61
CA VAL A 40 0.47 12.16 14.93
C VAL A 40 -0.38 13.44 14.85
N THR A 41 -1.45 13.50 15.63
CA THR A 41 -2.27 14.71 15.80
C THR A 41 -1.58 15.72 16.72
N ALA A 42 -2.10 16.95 16.80
CA ALA A 42 -1.61 17.95 17.75
C ALA A 42 -1.76 17.53 19.22
N THR A 43 -2.71 16.63 19.52
CA THR A 43 -2.94 16.02 20.84
C THR A 43 -2.05 14.81 21.11
N GLY A 44 -1.22 14.39 20.14
CA GLY A 44 -0.30 13.24 20.26
C GLY A 44 -0.92 11.89 19.90
N GLU A 45 -2.14 11.87 19.35
CA GLU A 45 -2.81 10.62 18.95
C GLU A 45 -2.30 10.12 17.59
N LEU A 46 -2.14 8.80 17.44
CA LEU A 46 -1.79 8.20 16.16
C LEU A 46 -2.94 8.34 15.17
N THR A 47 -2.62 8.70 13.93
CA THR A 47 -3.54 8.81 12.81
C THR A 47 -2.92 8.16 11.55
N HIS A 48 -3.40 8.52 10.37
CA HIS A 48 -2.84 8.10 9.09
C HIS A 48 -2.48 9.30 8.21
N HIS A 49 -1.34 9.23 7.55
CA HIS A 49 -1.04 10.14 6.44
C HIS A 49 -1.95 9.80 5.27
N ARG A 50 -2.64 10.79 4.70
CA ARG A 50 -3.71 10.55 3.70
C ARG A 50 -3.30 10.75 2.26
N TRP A 51 -2.02 10.95 1.96
CA TRP A 51 -1.57 11.28 0.60
C TRP A 51 -0.55 10.26 0.12
N PHE A 52 -0.97 9.26 -0.64
CA PHE A 52 -0.07 8.26 -1.21
C PHE A 52 0.40 8.70 -2.59
N ASN A 53 1.72 8.69 -2.82
CA ASN A 53 2.29 9.02 -4.11
C ASN A 53 3.41 8.05 -4.48
N PRO A 54 3.26 7.29 -5.59
CA PRO A 54 4.30 6.36 -6.04
C PRO A 54 5.66 7.00 -6.29
N SER A 55 5.68 8.18 -6.88
CA SER A 55 6.90 8.92 -7.20
C SER A 55 7.66 9.38 -5.95
N MET A 56 6.96 9.54 -4.83
CA MET A 56 7.57 9.87 -3.54
C MET A 56 7.84 8.64 -2.67
N GLY A 57 7.57 7.43 -3.15
CA GLY A 57 7.86 6.20 -2.43
C GLY A 57 6.86 5.83 -1.33
N GLY A 58 5.72 6.50 -1.20
CA GLY A 58 4.76 6.16 -0.14
C GLY A 58 3.79 7.27 0.25
N VAL A 59 3.31 7.18 1.49
CA VAL A 59 2.44 8.19 2.11
C VAL A 59 3.21 9.45 2.46
N LEU A 60 2.54 10.59 2.37
CA LEU A 60 3.09 11.92 2.62
C LEU A 60 2.24 12.62 3.68
N CYS A 61 2.86 13.48 4.47
CA CYS A 61 2.14 14.39 5.35
C CYS A 61 1.53 15.58 4.58
N SER A 62 0.68 16.36 5.22
CA SER A 62 -0.02 17.50 4.61
C SER A 62 0.93 18.57 4.04
N THR A 63 2.13 18.71 4.61
CA THR A 63 3.16 19.65 4.16
C THR A 63 3.97 19.13 2.97
N CYS A 64 4.20 17.82 2.88
CA CYS A 64 5.03 17.22 1.83
C CYS A 64 4.22 16.68 0.65
N ARG A 65 2.89 16.67 0.72
CA ARG A 65 2.03 16.17 -0.35
C ARG A 65 2.27 16.94 -1.66
N ILE A 66 2.28 16.22 -2.76
CA ILE A 66 2.40 16.80 -4.11
C ILE A 66 1.13 16.57 -4.94
N PRO A 67 0.88 17.36 -5.99
CA PRO A 67 -0.22 17.12 -6.93
C PRO A 67 -0.19 15.70 -7.50
N GLY A 68 -1.36 15.12 -7.76
CA GLY A 68 -1.49 13.75 -8.27
C GLY A 68 -1.36 12.64 -7.22
N SER A 69 -1.14 12.98 -5.94
CA SER A 69 -1.21 12.01 -4.85
C SER A 69 -2.64 11.47 -4.70
N ALA A 70 -2.76 10.14 -4.58
CA ALA A 70 -4.02 9.51 -4.22
C ALA A 70 -4.37 9.83 -2.76
N ALA A 71 -5.65 9.75 -2.42
CA ALA A 71 -6.13 9.91 -1.05
C ALA A 71 -6.87 8.65 -0.55
N PRO A 72 -6.14 7.55 -0.25
CA PRO A 72 -6.75 6.29 0.14
C PRO A 72 -7.49 6.40 1.47
N ALA A 73 -8.45 5.50 1.68
CA ALA A 73 -9.07 5.35 2.99
C ALA A 73 -8.02 4.91 4.04
N PRO A 74 -8.15 5.32 5.32
CA PRO A 74 -7.28 4.85 6.40
C PRO A 74 -7.18 3.33 6.48
N GLU A 75 -8.29 2.62 6.30
CA GLU A 75 -8.38 1.16 6.31
C GLU A 75 -7.58 0.54 5.15
N THR A 76 -7.54 1.20 4.00
CA THR A 76 -6.72 0.80 2.85
C THR A 76 -5.23 0.93 3.17
N LEU A 77 -4.80 1.97 3.89
CA LEU A 77 -3.41 2.13 4.32
C LEU A 77 -3.02 1.06 5.35
N THR A 78 -3.91 0.74 6.28
CA THR A 78 -3.73 -0.38 7.22
C THR A 78 -3.57 -1.70 6.46
N LEU A 79 -4.42 -1.95 5.45
CA LEU A 79 -4.31 -3.14 4.61
C LEU A 79 -2.99 -3.19 3.83
N LEU A 80 -2.54 -2.08 3.24
CA LEU A 80 -1.26 -2.00 2.52
C LEU A 80 -0.07 -2.32 3.44
N GLY A 81 -0.08 -1.78 4.67
CA GLY A 81 0.89 -2.13 5.69
C GLY A 81 0.87 -3.62 6.05
N ALA A 82 -0.32 -4.20 6.23
CA ALA A 82 -0.48 -5.61 6.53
C ALA A 82 -0.02 -6.53 5.39
N LEU A 83 -0.32 -6.19 4.13
CA LEU A 83 0.15 -6.91 2.94
C LEU A 83 1.68 -6.92 2.86
N LEU A 84 2.32 -5.79 3.15
CA LEU A 84 3.79 -5.66 3.18
C LEU A 84 4.40 -6.48 4.33
N ALA A 85 3.80 -6.42 5.52
CA ALA A 85 4.25 -7.17 6.69
C ALA A 85 3.95 -8.68 6.62
N GLY A 86 3.01 -9.09 5.79
CA GLY A 86 2.50 -10.47 5.75
C GLY A 86 1.57 -10.81 6.92
N ASP A 87 0.89 -9.80 7.48
CA ASP A 87 -0.13 -9.97 8.53
C ASP A 87 -1.46 -10.43 7.91
N TRP A 88 -1.63 -11.74 7.82
CA TRP A 88 -2.81 -12.34 7.20
C TRP A 88 -4.10 -12.14 8.00
N THR A 89 -4.01 -11.89 9.32
CA THR A 89 -5.20 -11.65 10.13
C THR A 89 -5.88 -10.34 9.72
N VAL A 90 -5.10 -9.29 9.49
CA VAL A 90 -5.63 -8.00 9.00
C VAL A 90 -6.05 -8.10 7.53
N VAL A 91 -5.26 -8.78 6.70
CA VAL A 91 -5.54 -8.94 5.25
C VAL A 91 -6.83 -9.72 5.00
N GLU A 92 -7.10 -10.77 5.76
CA GLU A 92 -8.30 -11.60 5.61
C GLU A 92 -9.57 -10.92 6.18
N ALA A 93 -9.40 -9.99 7.12
CA ALA A 93 -10.49 -9.21 7.71
C ALA A 93 -10.88 -7.96 6.88
N ALA A 94 -10.11 -7.61 5.84
CA ALA A 94 -10.34 -6.39 5.08
C ALA A 94 -11.63 -6.42 4.25
N GLU A 95 -12.37 -5.32 4.26
CA GLU A 95 -13.57 -5.18 3.42
C GLU A 95 -13.20 -5.10 1.93
N SER A 96 -14.05 -5.66 1.07
CA SER A 96 -13.82 -5.73 -0.39
C SER A 96 -13.54 -4.38 -1.05
N ARG A 97 -14.08 -3.27 -0.53
CA ARG A 97 -13.82 -1.92 -1.06
C ARG A 97 -12.38 -1.47 -0.84
N HIS A 98 -11.82 -1.74 0.34
CA HIS A 98 -10.45 -1.40 0.70
C HIS A 98 -9.46 -2.32 -0.01
N ALA A 99 -9.81 -3.60 -0.17
CA ALA A 99 -9.03 -4.53 -0.97
C ALA A 99 -8.89 -4.07 -2.43
N LYS A 100 -10.01 -3.66 -3.07
CA LYS A 100 -9.98 -3.12 -4.44
C LYS A 100 -9.14 -1.86 -4.57
N GLU A 101 -9.26 -0.93 -3.62
CA GLU A 101 -8.44 0.28 -3.60
C GLU A 101 -6.95 -0.04 -3.41
N ALA A 102 -6.62 -0.94 -2.47
CA ALA A 102 -5.24 -1.39 -2.23
C ALA A 102 -4.63 -2.02 -3.48
N THR A 103 -5.33 -2.92 -4.17
CA THR A 103 -4.85 -3.53 -5.43
C THR A 103 -4.53 -2.47 -6.48
N GLY A 104 -5.37 -1.44 -6.61
CA GLY A 104 -5.11 -0.31 -7.51
C GLY A 104 -3.84 0.45 -7.16
N LEU A 105 -3.61 0.72 -5.88
CA LEU A 105 -2.43 1.43 -5.39
C LEU A 105 -1.15 0.59 -5.53
N VAL A 106 -1.21 -0.71 -5.24
CA VAL A 106 -0.09 -1.66 -5.47
C VAL A 106 0.27 -1.69 -6.95
N ALA A 107 -0.72 -1.84 -7.84
CA ALA A 107 -0.48 -1.84 -9.27
C ALA A 107 0.17 -0.52 -9.74
N ALA A 108 -0.34 0.63 -9.30
CA ALA A 108 0.23 1.93 -9.63
C ALA A 108 1.68 2.08 -9.13
N PHE A 109 1.96 1.61 -7.90
CA PHE A 109 3.30 1.64 -7.33
C PHE A 109 4.29 0.74 -8.10
N VAL A 110 3.89 -0.48 -8.42
CA VAL A 110 4.69 -1.42 -9.21
C VAL A 110 4.96 -0.86 -10.60
N GLN A 111 3.94 -0.31 -11.27
CA GLN A 111 4.09 0.28 -12.60
C GLN A 111 5.07 1.45 -12.59
N TRP A 112 5.01 2.30 -11.56
CA TRP A 112 5.96 3.39 -11.38
C TRP A 112 7.39 2.86 -11.23
N GLN A 113 7.64 1.92 -10.32
CA GLN A 113 8.99 1.39 -10.06
C GLN A 113 9.59 0.61 -11.23
N LEU A 114 8.75 -0.07 -12.01
CA LEU A 114 9.21 -0.81 -13.19
C LEU A 114 9.30 0.05 -14.46
N GLU A 115 8.86 1.31 -14.38
CA GLU A 115 8.70 2.25 -15.50
C GLU A 115 7.84 1.70 -16.66
N ARG A 116 7.14 0.59 -16.43
CA ARG A 116 6.29 -0.09 -17.41
C ARG A 116 5.21 -0.93 -16.74
N GLY A 117 4.10 -1.11 -17.44
CA GLY A 117 3.06 -2.06 -17.04
C GLY A 117 3.46 -3.52 -17.18
N LEU A 118 3.15 -4.33 -16.18
CA LEU A 118 3.18 -5.79 -16.30
C LEU A 118 2.00 -6.26 -17.14
N ARG A 119 2.28 -6.80 -18.33
CA ARG A 119 1.24 -7.29 -19.26
C ARG A 119 0.39 -8.40 -18.66
N SER A 120 0.99 -9.24 -17.81
CA SER A 120 0.30 -10.33 -17.12
C SER A 120 -0.79 -9.84 -16.16
N LEU A 121 -0.67 -8.64 -15.58
CA LEU A 121 -1.68 -8.11 -14.66
C LEU A 121 -3.04 -7.86 -15.33
N ALA A 122 -3.06 -7.67 -16.65
CA ALA A 122 -4.31 -7.51 -17.40
C ALA A 122 -5.18 -8.79 -17.38
N TYR A 123 -4.58 -9.95 -17.12
CA TYR A 123 -5.25 -11.25 -17.10
C TYR A 123 -5.65 -11.70 -15.68
N VAL A 124 -5.34 -10.90 -14.66
CA VAL A 124 -5.74 -11.20 -13.27
C VAL A 124 -7.09 -10.51 -13.00
N GLU A 125 -8.15 -11.29 -12.77
CA GLU A 125 -9.56 -10.87 -12.72
C GLU A 125 -9.86 -9.70 -11.76
N ARG A 126 -10.35 -8.57 -12.31
CA ARG A 126 -10.69 -7.30 -11.63
C ARG A 126 -11.77 -7.43 -10.56
#